data_AF-Q24485-F1
#
_entry.id   AF-Q24485-F1
#
_cell.length_a   1.000
_cell.length_b   1.000
_cell.length_c   1.000
_cell.angle_alpha   90.00
_cell.angle_beta   90.00
_cell.angle_gamma   90.00
#
_symmetry.space_group_name_H-M   'P 1'
#
loop_
_entity.id
_entity.type
_entity.pdbx_description
1 polymer ?
#
loop_
_entity_poly.entity_id
_entity_poly.type
_entity_poly.pdbx_seq_one_letter_code
_entity_poly.pdbx_strand_id
1 'polypeptide(L)'
;MQSQRFLFVAILACFLVTIKSTPLSDISDSDESTSVDEKTQKRPDDDSEFDGFPFREDDDSLQDSSREMSVQDHNWDVLIFTQQWPVTTCYHWREENPDQECSLPQKKEFWTIHGIWPTKLHQMGPNFCNNSANFDPSKLNPIEDRLETFWPDLKGMDSTEWLWKHEWQKHGTCAMLVEELDNELKYFEQGLTWREEYIMSRILDASDIHPDSNNTVAAINNAIVKALGKNPSIHCLYDGKHGISYLSEIRICFSKSLELIDCDGIKQGDAVPVGVPGGTIITNCHIGSLVHYPSLVPPLQRKSHWKLPLVNVYKLLQFLMWFTL
;
A
#
# COMPACT_ATOMS: atom_id res chain seq x y z
N MET A 1 -9.19 -84.67 -14.84
CA MET A 1 -8.14 -83.87 -15.50
C MET A 1 -8.22 -82.45 -14.98
N GLN A 2 -7.13 -81.98 -14.36
CA GLN A 2 -6.70 -80.60 -14.07
C GLN A 2 -7.70 -79.61 -13.45
N SER A 3 -7.34 -78.76 -12.49
CA SER A 3 -6.20 -78.63 -11.58
C SER A 3 -6.63 -77.50 -10.64
N GLN A 4 -6.52 -77.72 -9.34
CA GLN A 4 -6.58 -76.67 -8.32
C GLN A 4 -5.51 -75.60 -8.57
N ARG A 5 -5.67 -74.43 -7.91
CA ARG A 5 -4.65 -73.46 -7.42
C ARG A 5 -4.93 -72.01 -7.90
N PHE A 6 -4.81 -70.94 -7.11
CA PHE A 6 -4.33 -70.71 -5.75
C PHE A 6 -5.04 -69.46 -5.18
N LEU A 7 -5.50 -69.57 -3.94
CA LEU A 7 -5.77 -68.44 -3.04
C LEU A 7 -4.43 -68.10 -2.37
N PHE A 8 -3.87 -66.91 -2.60
CA PHE A 8 -2.68 -66.45 -1.88
C PHE A 8 -3.10 -65.52 -0.74
N VAL A 9 -3.12 -66.10 0.46
CA VAL A 9 -3.02 -65.40 1.74
C VAL A 9 -1.53 -65.13 1.97
N ALA A 10 -1.13 -63.87 2.08
CA ALA A 10 0.19 -63.49 2.57
C ALA A 10 0.07 -62.91 3.97
N ILE A 11 0.77 -63.58 4.89
CA ILE A 11 0.85 -63.34 6.33
C ILE A 11 1.87 -62.23 6.63
N LEU A 12 1.57 -61.46 7.68
CA LEU A 12 2.39 -60.52 8.44
C LEU A 12 3.91 -60.81 8.47
N ALA A 13 4.70 -59.73 8.36
CA ALA A 13 5.86 -59.53 9.22
C ALA A 13 5.99 -58.03 9.58
N CYS A 14 5.83 -57.75 10.88
CA CYS A 14 6.03 -56.47 11.51
C CYS A 14 7.48 -55.97 11.37
N PHE A 15 7.66 -54.70 11.02
CA PHE A 15 8.80 -53.91 11.47
C PHE A 15 8.28 -52.78 12.34
N LEU A 16 8.22 -53.07 13.65
CA LEU A 16 8.16 -52.07 14.70
C LEU A 16 9.54 -51.42 14.79
N VAL A 17 9.68 -50.19 14.29
CA VAL A 17 10.77 -49.31 14.71
C VAL A 17 10.31 -48.59 15.96
N THR A 18 10.71 -49.14 17.09
CA THR A 18 10.64 -48.52 18.41
C THR A 18 11.83 -47.57 18.55
N ILE A 19 11.60 -46.26 18.41
CA ILE A 19 12.54 -45.28 18.96
C ILE A 19 12.07 -44.98 20.38
N LYS A 20 12.89 -45.42 21.32
CA LYS A 20 12.76 -45.25 22.76
C LYS A 20 12.70 -43.77 23.13
N SER A 21 11.67 -43.42 23.87
CA SER A 21 11.68 -42.33 24.84
C SER A 21 12.56 -42.73 26.03
N THR A 22 13.45 -41.85 26.47
CA THR A 22 14.00 -41.83 27.84
C THR A 22 14.24 -40.38 28.29
N PRO A 23 14.20 -40.11 29.60
CA PRO A 23 13.49 -38.96 30.15
C PRO A 23 14.36 -37.85 30.74
N LEU A 24 13.66 -36.74 30.98
CA LEU A 24 13.82 -35.64 31.95
C LEU A 24 14.97 -35.77 32.99
N SER A 25 15.76 -34.69 33.10
CA SER A 25 16.41 -34.30 34.35
C SER A 25 16.00 -32.88 34.71
N ASP A 26 15.25 -32.77 35.79
CA ASP A 26 14.92 -31.57 36.55
C ASP A 26 16.19 -30.88 37.07
N ILE A 27 16.22 -29.54 37.03
CA ILE A 27 16.74 -28.73 38.15
C ILE A 27 15.77 -27.55 38.36
N SER A 28 15.25 -27.53 39.57
CA SER A 28 14.32 -26.60 40.20
C SER A 28 14.94 -25.26 40.61
N ASP A 29 14.13 -24.22 40.46
CA ASP A 29 13.83 -23.10 41.38
C ASP A 29 14.96 -22.34 42.09
N SER A 30 14.95 -21.02 41.86
CA SER A 30 15.06 -20.03 42.93
C SER A 30 14.30 -18.77 42.52
N ASP A 31 13.26 -18.47 43.30
CA ASP A 31 12.48 -17.25 43.29
C ASP A 31 13.34 -15.99 43.46
N GLU A 32 13.00 -14.92 42.75
CA GLU A 32 13.03 -13.56 43.34
C GLU A 32 11.93 -12.72 42.70
N SER A 33 10.91 -12.47 43.51
CA SER A 33 9.79 -11.58 43.27
C SER A 33 10.24 -10.12 43.17
N THR A 34 9.88 -9.43 42.10
CA THR A 34 9.56 -8.00 42.18
C THR A 34 8.39 -7.67 41.25
N SER A 35 7.30 -7.22 41.88
CA SER A 35 6.11 -6.63 41.28
C SER A 35 6.45 -5.28 40.65
N VAL A 36 6.16 -5.09 39.35
CA VAL A 36 6.00 -3.76 38.76
C VAL A 36 4.85 -3.80 37.75
N ASP A 37 4.00 -2.79 37.88
CA ASP A 37 2.66 -2.63 37.32
C ASP A 37 2.53 -2.78 35.80
N GLU A 38 1.43 -3.43 35.43
CA GLU A 38 0.88 -3.56 34.08
C GLU A 38 0.38 -2.20 33.57
N LYS A 39 1.14 -1.56 32.67
CA LYS A 39 0.67 -0.38 31.92
C LYS A 39 0.49 -0.73 30.45
N THR A 40 -0.78 -0.80 30.07
CA THR A 40 -1.30 -1.02 28.72
C THR A 40 -0.65 -0.09 27.70
N GLN A 41 0.09 -0.65 26.76
CA GLN A 41 0.72 0.09 25.66
C GLN A 41 -0.31 0.26 24.53
N LYS A 42 -1.00 1.41 24.53
CA LYS A 42 -1.82 1.89 23.41
C LYS A 42 -0.91 2.19 22.22
N ARG A 43 -1.32 1.70 21.04
CA ARG A 43 -0.80 2.04 19.71
C ARG A 43 -1.18 3.50 19.41
N PRO A 44 -0.35 4.31 18.71
CA PRO A 44 -0.75 5.66 18.34
C PRO A 44 -1.85 5.57 17.28
N ASP A 45 -3.02 6.11 17.62
CA ASP A 45 -4.09 6.44 16.68
C ASP A 45 -3.57 7.60 15.80
N ASP A 46 -3.49 7.39 14.50
CA ASP A 46 -3.22 8.42 13.49
C ASP A 46 -4.55 9.07 13.11
N ASP A 47 -5.02 9.95 13.99
CA ASP A 47 -6.16 10.82 13.74
C ASP A 47 -5.67 12.06 12.98
N SER A 48 -5.63 11.98 11.65
CA SER A 48 -5.59 13.20 10.83
C SER A 48 -7.01 13.76 10.70
N GLU A 49 -7.55 14.24 11.82
CA GLU A 49 -8.77 15.03 11.84
C GLU A 49 -8.47 16.41 11.25
N PHE A 50 -9.12 16.63 10.11
CA PHE A 50 -9.31 17.90 9.43
C PHE A 50 -10.02 18.87 10.36
N ASP A 51 -9.31 19.88 10.87
CA ASP A 51 -9.93 20.99 11.58
C ASP A 51 -9.63 22.33 10.91
N GLY A 52 -10.72 23.08 10.68
CA GLY A 52 -10.76 24.34 9.97
C GLY A 52 -9.93 25.43 10.63
N PHE A 53 -9.34 26.27 9.78
CA PHE A 53 -8.61 27.46 10.17
C PHE A 53 -9.52 28.48 10.85
N PRO A 54 -9.22 28.94 12.09
CA PRO A 54 -9.76 30.19 12.57
C PRO A 54 -8.85 31.34 12.13
N PHE A 55 -9.41 32.26 11.35
CA PHE A 55 -8.88 33.61 11.19
C PHE A 55 -8.65 34.22 12.59
N ARG A 56 -7.43 34.70 12.86
CA ARG A 56 -7.14 35.51 14.04
C ARG A 56 -6.51 36.81 13.59
N GLU A 57 -7.20 37.89 13.95
CA GLU A 57 -6.92 39.28 13.66
C GLU A 57 -5.56 39.71 14.22
N ASP A 58 -4.94 40.63 13.50
CA ASP A 58 -3.65 41.26 13.78
C ASP A 58 -3.62 41.92 15.17
N ASP A 59 -2.54 41.70 15.92
CA ASP A 59 -2.12 42.59 17.01
C ASP A 59 -0.67 43.01 16.79
N ASP A 60 -0.50 44.32 16.76
CA ASP A 60 0.66 45.07 16.33
C ASP A 60 1.56 45.30 17.55
N SER A 61 2.67 44.55 17.64
CA SER A 61 3.75 44.93 18.55
C SER A 61 5.13 44.62 17.97
N LEU A 62 5.84 45.71 17.71
CA LEU A 62 7.22 45.79 17.26
C LEU A 62 8.16 45.10 18.26
N GLN A 63 8.70 43.95 17.88
CA GLN A 63 9.94 43.43 18.46
C GLN A 63 10.89 42.97 17.35
N ASP A 64 11.89 43.81 17.13
CA ASP A 64 13.11 43.54 16.40
C ASP A 64 13.82 42.33 17.04
N SER A 65 13.60 41.16 16.44
CA SER A 65 14.48 40.03 16.58
C SER A 65 14.71 39.50 15.18
N SER A 66 15.97 39.48 14.76
CA SER A 66 16.43 38.79 13.57
C SER A 66 16.04 37.30 13.68
N ARG A 67 14.84 36.96 13.23
CA ARG A 67 14.47 35.59 12.90
C ARG A 67 15.40 35.18 11.78
N GLU A 68 16.36 34.32 12.08
CA GLU A 68 16.91 33.41 11.07
C GLU A 68 15.70 32.68 10.48
N MET A 69 15.22 33.18 9.35
CA MET A 69 14.31 32.45 8.49
C MET A 69 15.10 31.20 8.10
N SER A 70 14.72 30.05 8.67
CA SER A 70 15.33 28.79 8.28
C SER A 70 15.17 28.70 6.78
N VAL A 71 16.29 28.78 6.05
CA VAL A 71 16.31 28.55 4.62
C VAL A 71 15.89 27.10 4.46
N GLN A 72 14.63 26.88 4.12
CA GLN A 72 14.12 25.55 3.87
C GLN A 72 14.92 25.00 2.70
N ASP A 73 15.76 24.00 2.98
CA ASP A 73 16.54 23.33 1.95
C ASP A 73 15.56 22.51 1.10
N HIS A 74 15.17 23.08 -0.04
CA HIS A 74 14.29 22.46 -1.01
C HIS A 74 15.06 21.61 -2.04
N ASN A 75 16.36 21.40 -1.85
CA ASN A 75 17.09 20.45 -2.66
C ASN A 75 16.54 19.03 -2.41
N TRP A 76 16.64 18.16 -3.40
CA TRP A 76 16.20 16.77 -3.34
C TRP A 76 17.10 15.92 -4.22
N ASP A 77 16.99 14.60 -4.13
CA ASP A 77 17.97 13.68 -4.72
C ASP A 77 17.40 12.87 -5.88
N VAL A 78 16.13 12.46 -5.77
CA VAL A 78 15.45 11.55 -6.70
C VAL A 78 14.01 11.99 -6.97
N LEU A 79 13.51 11.69 -8.17
CA LEU A 79 12.09 11.79 -8.51
C LEU A 79 11.47 10.39 -8.38
N ILE A 80 10.36 10.29 -7.65
CA ILE A 80 9.55 9.07 -7.61
C ILE A 80 8.38 9.26 -8.57
N PHE A 81 8.26 8.42 -9.59
CA PHE A 81 7.04 8.30 -10.37
C PHE A 81 6.21 7.15 -9.83
N THR A 82 4.99 7.46 -9.37
CA THR A 82 4.10 6.47 -8.77
C THR A 82 2.87 6.24 -9.63
N GLN A 83 2.60 4.97 -9.91
CA GLN A 83 1.37 4.50 -10.50
C GLN A 83 0.58 3.73 -9.44
N GLN A 84 -0.73 3.97 -9.38
CA GLN A 84 -1.66 3.30 -8.46
C GLN A 84 -2.63 2.40 -9.20
N TRP A 85 -3.06 1.33 -8.53
CA TRP A 85 -4.06 0.40 -9.03
C TRP A 85 -5.45 0.86 -8.59
N PRO A 86 -6.28 1.38 -9.51
CA PRO A 86 -7.52 2.08 -9.14
C PRO A 86 -8.50 1.20 -8.39
N VAL A 87 -8.52 -0.12 -8.65
CA VAL A 87 -9.41 -1.06 -7.97
C VAL A 87 -9.09 -1.19 -6.47
N THR A 88 -7.80 -1.24 -6.11
CA THR A 88 -7.38 -1.30 -4.70
C THR A 88 -7.57 0.04 -4.01
N THR A 89 -7.23 1.15 -4.68
CA THR A 89 -7.50 2.50 -4.17
C THR A 89 -8.99 2.68 -3.87
N CYS A 90 -9.85 2.26 -4.79
CA CYS A 90 -11.30 2.30 -4.64
C CYS A 90 -11.82 1.45 -3.46
N TYR A 91 -11.24 0.26 -3.26
CA TYR A 91 -11.57 -0.59 -2.11
C TYR A 91 -11.25 0.09 -0.79
N HIS A 92 -10.06 0.69 -0.69
CA HIS A 92 -9.65 1.44 0.50
C HIS A 92 -10.65 2.53 0.87
N TRP A 93 -11.01 3.37 -0.10
CA TRP A 93 -11.94 4.48 0.14
C TRP A 93 -13.33 3.99 0.58
N ARG A 94 -13.82 2.89 0.00
CA ARG A 94 -15.11 2.31 0.42
C ARG A 94 -15.07 1.68 1.81
N GLU A 95 -13.91 1.19 2.26
CA GLU A 95 -13.74 0.70 3.62
C GLU A 95 -13.73 1.84 4.65
N GLU A 96 -13.19 3.02 4.30
CA GLU A 96 -13.24 4.22 5.14
C GLU A 96 -14.62 4.87 5.16
N ASN A 97 -15.25 5.03 4.00
CA ASN A 97 -16.58 5.60 3.85
C ASN A 97 -17.43 4.77 2.87
N PRO A 98 -18.29 3.87 3.38
CA PRO A 98 -19.10 2.97 2.56
C PRO A 98 -20.06 3.65 1.58
N ASP A 99 -20.46 4.89 1.87
CA ASP A 99 -21.39 5.68 1.04
C ASP A 99 -20.66 6.46 -0.07
N GLN A 100 -19.32 6.43 -0.09
CA GLN A 100 -18.53 7.14 -1.08
C GLN A 100 -18.55 6.42 -2.43
N GLU A 101 -18.99 7.15 -3.47
CA GLU A 101 -18.86 6.69 -4.84
C GLU A 101 -17.41 6.82 -5.30
N CYS A 102 -16.98 5.82 -6.06
CA CYS A 102 -15.64 5.73 -6.59
C CYS A 102 -15.70 5.72 -8.11
N SER A 103 -15.03 6.70 -8.71
CA SER A 103 -14.98 6.88 -10.15
C SER A 103 -13.86 6.03 -10.73
N LEU A 104 -14.17 4.77 -11.02
CA LEU A 104 -13.23 3.93 -11.74
C LEU A 104 -13.13 4.39 -13.19
N PRO A 105 -11.93 4.42 -13.76
CA PRO A 105 -11.78 4.71 -15.17
C PRO A 105 -12.56 3.74 -16.07
N GLN A 106 -12.99 4.21 -17.24
CA GLN A 106 -13.87 3.45 -18.16
C GLN A 106 -13.33 2.06 -18.55
N LYS A 107 -11.99 1.91 -18.60
CA LYS A 107 -11.34 0.61 -18.78
C LYS A 107 -10.74 0.20 -17.44
N LYS A 108 -11.28 -0.87 -16.84
CA LYS A 108 -10.89 -1.35 -15.49
C LYS A 108 -9.45 -1.89 -15.39
N GLU A 109 -8.72 -1.96 -16.51
CA GLU A 109 -7.44 -2.66 -16.63
C GLU A 109 -6.21 -1.74 -16.76
N PHE A 110 -6.32 -0.45 -16.39
CA PHE A 110 -5.16 0.44 -16.40
C PHE A 110 -4.78 0.98 -15.03
N TRP A 111 -3.47 0.96 -14.79
CA TRP A 111 -2.83 1.74 -13.76
C TRP A 111 -2.96 3.23 -14.07
N THR A 112 -3.27 4.03 -13.06
CA THR A 112 -3.32 5.49 -13.15
C THR A 112 -2.11 6.11 -12.48
N ILE A 113 -1.74 7.30 -12.90
CA ILE A 113 -0.72 8.11 -12.24
C ILE A 113 -1.28 8.54 -10.89
N HIS A 114 -0.48 8.40 -9.85
CA HIS A 114 -0.74 9.06 -8.57
C HIS A 114 0.04 10.38 -8.53
N GLY A 115 1.33 10.37 -8.90
CA GLY A 115 2.19 11.53 -8.74
C GLY A 115 3.63 11.39 -9.22
N ILE A 116 4.32 12.53 -9.28
CA ILE A 116 5.77 12.65 -9.46
C ILE A 116 6.33 13.39 -8.25
N TRP A 117 7.13 12.73 -7.42
CA TRP A 117 7.48 13.25 -6.12
C TRP A 117 8.98 13.46 -5.98
N PRO A 118 9.46 14.72 -6.03
CA PRO A 118 10.80 15.08 -5.57
C PRO A 118 11.03 14.60 -4.15
N THR A 119 12.07 13.81 -3.95
CA THR A 119 12.32 13.11 -2.68
C THR A 119 13.79 13.24 -2.27
N LYS A 120 14.01 13.53 -0.98
CA LYS A 120 15.30 13.41 -0.31
C LYS A 120 15.53 11.95 0.08
N LEU A 121 16.71 11.41 -0.21
CA LEU A 121 17.03 10.08 0.24
C LEU A 121 17.04 10.02 1.78
N HIS A 122 16.51 8.92 2.29
CA HIS A 122 16.39 8.61 3.71
C HIS A 122 15.48 9.54 4.53
N GLN A 123 14.73 10.43 3.87
CA GLN A 123 13.84 11.43 4.46
C GLN A 123 12.53 11.54 3.67
N MET A 124 11.51 12.16 4.26
CA MET A 124 10.28 12.52 3.57
C MET A 124 10.40 13.92 2.96
N GLY A 125 9.72 14.14 1.83
CA GLY A 125 9.70 15.43 1.15
C GLY A 125 10.98 15.72 0.34
N PRO A 126 11.20 16.97 -0.08
CA PRO A 126 10.52 18.19 0.36
C PRO A 126 9.09 18.30 -0.15
N ASN A 127 8.29 19.16 0.47
CA ASN A 127 6.91 19.45 0.04
C ASN A 127 6.68 20.97 0.08
N PHE A 128 5.75 21.46 -0.74
CA PHE A 128 5.31 22.86 -0.76
C PHE A 128 6.48 23.85 -0.92
N CYS A 129 7.35 23.61 -1.90
CA CYS A 129 8.62 24.34 -2.04
C CYS A 129 8.48 25.78 -2.57
N ASN A 130 7.34 26.13 -3.18
CA ASN A 130 7.12 27.48 -3.70
C ASN A 130 5.65 27.91 -3.56
N ASN A 131 5.34 28.65 -2.49
CA ASN A 131 4.00 29.18 -2.24
C ASN A 131 3.56 30.28 -3.22
N SER A 132 4.48 30.84 -4.00
CA SER A 132 4.15 31.84 -5.03
C SER A 132 3.78 31.20 -6.38
N ALA A 133 4.12 29.92 -6.58
CA ALA A 133 3.74 29.14 -7.77
C ALA A 133 2.32 28.57 -7.61
N ASN A 134 1.33 29.47 -7.68
CA ASN A 134 -0.08 29.09 -7.62
C ASN A 134 -0.49 28.20 -8.80
N PHE A 135 -1.40 27.25 -8.55
CA PHE A 135 -1.96 26.39 -9.57
C PHE A 135 -2.94 27.15 -10.47
N ASP A 136 -2.78 27.06 -11.78
CA ASP A 136 -3.64 27.61 -12.82
C ASP A 136 -4.07 26.47 -13.77
N PRO A 137 -5.30 25.92 -13.61
CA PRO A 137 -5.76 24.79 -14.42
C PRO A 137 -5.78 25.11 -15.92
N SER A 138 -5.89 26.39 -16.31
CA SER A 138 -5.90 26.78 -17.72
C SER A 138 -4.59 26.47 -18.46
N LYS A 139 -3.49 26.28 -17.72
CA LYS A 139 -2.20 25.82 -18.28
C LYS A 139 -2.26 24.39 -18.78
N LEU A 140 -3.20 23.58 -18.28
CA LEU A 140 -3.32 22.17 -18.59
C LEU A 140 -4.31 21.89 -19.73
N ASN A 141 -5.06 22.89 -20.20
CA ASN A 141 -5.99 22.75 -21.33
C ASN A 141 -5.44 21.94 -22.53
N PRO A 142 -4.16 22.06 -22.94
CA PRO A 142 -3.64 21.27 -24.05
C PRO A 142 -3.55 19.75 -23.81
N ILE A 143 -3.55 19.32 -22.54
CA ILE A 143 -3.35 17.92 -22.11
C ILE A 143 -4.45 17.41 -21.17
N GLU A 144 -5.52 18.18 -20.97
CA GLU A 144 -6.60 17.92 -20.01
C GLU A 144 -7.24 16.54 -20.22
N ASP A 145 -7.66 16.20 -21.45
CA ASP A 145 -8.25 14.89 -21.79
C ASP A 145 -7.33 13.70 -21.39
N ARG A 146 -6.01 13.87 -21.54
CA ARG A 146 -5.03 12.84 -21.16
C ARG A 146 -4.91 12.75 -19.64
N LEU A 147 -4.96 13.86 -18.92
CA LEU A 147 -4.94 13.89 -17.47
C LEU A 147 -6.22 13.27 -16.88
N GLU A 148 -7.39 13.60 -17.41
CA GLU A 148 -8.65 12.97 -17.00
C GLU A 148 -8.62 11.44 -17.19
N THR A 149 -7.94 10.98 -18.24
CA THR A 149 -7.83 9.55 -18.53
C THR A 149 -6.79 8.86 -17.65
N PHE A 150 -5.60 9.43 -17.50
CA PHE A 150 -4.45 8.71 -16.92
C PHE A 150 -4.02 9.20 -15.54
N TRP A 151 -4.45 10.38 -15.13
CA TRP A 151 -4.21 10.96 -13.81
C TRP A 151 -5.54 11.41 -13.15
N PRO A 152 -6.59 10.57 -13.14
CA PRO A 152 -7.88 10.94 -12.56
C PRO A 152 -7.83 11.01 -11.04
N ASP A 153 -8.72 11.81 -10.46
CA ASP A 153 -9.10 11.67 -9.08
C ASP A 153 -10.07 10.48 -8.93
N LEU A 154 -9.64 9.47 -8.18
CA LEU A 154 -10.43 8.27 -7.92
C LEU A 154 -11.38 8.46 -6.73
N LYS A 155 -11.15 9.50 -5.92
CA LYS A 155 -12.07 9.96 -4.90
C LYS A 155 -13.15 10.71 -5.66
N GLY A 156 -14.39 10.20 -5.71
CA GLY A 156 -15.49 10.78 -6.50
C GLY A 156 -15.98 12.17 -6.03
N MET A 157 -15.06 13.06 -5.62
CA MET A 157 -15.32 14.45 -5.29
C MET A 157 -15.35 15.30 -6.57
N ASP A 158 -16.09 16.40 -6.51
CA ASP A 158 -16.59 17.20 -7.65
C ASP A 158 -15.55 17.88 -8.58
N SER A 159 -14.24 17.61 -8.49
CA SER A 159 -13.30 18.10 -9.51
C SER A 159 -11.97 17.35 -9.52
N THR A 160 -11.61 16.74 -10.66
CA THR A 160 -10.27 16.21 -10.95
C THR A 160 -9.16 17.26 -10.75
N GLU A 161 -9.52 18.53 -10.92
CA GLU A 161 -8.65 19.69 -10.65
C GLU A 161 -8.10 19.73 -9.22
N TRP A 162 -8.81 19.18 -8.22
CA TRP A 162 -8.32 19.16 -6.84
C TRP A 162 -7.04 18.33 -6.72
N LEU A 163 -7.02 17.14 -7.34
CA LEU A 163 -5.85 16.26 -7.29
C LEU A 163 -4.66 16.93 -8.00
N TRP A 164 -4.88 17.48 -9.19
CA TRP A 164 -3.81 18.16 -9.93
C TRP A 164 -3.28 19.38 -9.17
N LYS A 165 -4.17 20.16 -8.55
CA LYS A 165 -3.77 21.25 -7.67
C LYS A 165 -2.93 20.75 -6.50
N HIS A 166 -3.34 19.66 -5.84
CA HIS A 166 -2.60 19.06 -4.73
C HIS A 166 -1.20 18.62 -5.16
N GLU A 167 -1.12 17.83 -6.23
CA GLU A 167 0.12 17.30 -6.78
C GLU A 167 1.07 18.42 -7.22
N TRP A 168 0.55 19.47 -7.87
CA TRP A 168 1.36 20.63 -8.24
C TRP A 168 1.88 21.38 -7.00
N GLN A 169 0.98 21.82 -6.12
CA GLN A 169 1.36 22.67 -4.99
C GLN A 169 2.32 21.95 -4.04
N LYS A 170 2.08 20.67 -3.76
CA LYS A 170 2.88 19.88 -2.82
C LYS A 170 4.16 19.36 -3.44
N HIS A 171 4.14 18.86 -4.67
CA HIS A 171 5.25 18.13 -5.28
C HIS A 171 5.82 18.85 -6.50
N GLY A 172 4.98 19.31 -7.43
CA GLY A 172 5.41 20.02 -8.64
C GLY A 172 6.22 21.30 -8.36
N THR A 173 5.86 22.07 -7.34
CA THR A 173 6.62 23.26 -6.92
C THR A 173 8.06 22.94 -6.50
N CYS A 174 8.32 21.72 -6.01
CA CYS A 174 9.66 21.25 -5.68
C CYS A 174 10.43 20.75 -6.91
N ALA A 175 9.73 20.26 -7.94
CA ALA A 175 10.32 19.80 -9.18
C ALA A 175 10.88 20.95 -10.04
N MET A 176 10.51 22.20 -9.72
CA MET A 176 10.92 23.39 -10.47
C MET A 176 12.44 23.65 -10.53
N LEU A 177 13.24 22.92 -9.74
CA LEU A 177 14.69 22.92 -9.83
C LEU A 177 15.23 22.21 -11.10
N VAL A 178 14.37 21.48 -11.81
CA VAL A 178 14.67 20.79 -13.08
C VAL A 178 13.97 21.54 -14.21
N GLU A 179 14.71 21.99 -15.21
CA GLU A 179 14.21 22.82 -16.32
C GLU A 179 13.08 22.14 -17.09
N GLU A 180 13.15 20.83 -17.21
CA GLU A 180 12.15 19.98 -17.86
C GLU A 180 10.85 19.85 -17.05
N LEU A 181 10.81 20.34 -15.80
CA LEU A 181 9.66 20.27 -14.88
C LEU A 181 9.30 21.63 -14.26
N ASP A 182 9.87 22.72 -14.77
CA ASP A 182 9.85 24.06 -14.14
C ASP A 182 8.51 24.82 -14.17
N ASN A 183 7.46 24.19 -14.71
CA ASN A 183 6.10 24.72 -14.72
C ASN A 183 5.08 23.57 -14.78
N GLU A 184 3.80 23.92 -14.58
CA GLU A 184 2.68 22.98 -14.52
C GLU A 184 2.59 22.09 -15.75
N LEU A 185 2.55 22.70 -16.94
CA LEU A 185 2.39 21.95 -18.19
C LEU A 185 3.52 20.93 -18.37
N LYS A 186 4.77 21.36 -18.18
CA LYS A 186 5.95 20.49 -18.27
C LYS A 186 5.89 19.33 -17.26
N TYR A 187 5.57 19.63 -16.00
CA TYR A 187 5.49 18.63 -14.92
C TYR A 187 4.43 17.55 -15.22
N PHE A 188 3.22 17.96 -15.60
CA PHE A 188 2.13 17.04 -15.90
C PHE A 188 2.36 16.27 -17.21
N GLU A 189 2.89 16.93 -18.24
CA GLU A 189 3.25 16.30 -19.50
C GLU A 189 4.34 15.24 -19.34
N GLN A 190 5.32 15.47 -18.45
CA GLN A 190 6.33 14.45 -18.14
C GLN A 190 5.72 13.22 -17.48
N GLY A 191 4.78 13.39 -16.53
CA GLY A 191 4.09 12.26 -15.91
C GLY A 191 3.29 11.44 -16.92
N LEU A 192 2.60 12.11 -17.85
CA LEU A 192 1.91 11.44 -18.95
C LEU A 192 2.88 10.70 -19.90
N THR A 193 4.02 11.30 -20.18
CA THR A 193 5.08 10.67 -21.01
C THR A 193 5.60 9.39 -20.34
N TRP A 194 5.95 9.44 -19.06
CA TRP A 194 6.37 8.26 -18.31
C TRP A 194 5.26 7.21 -18.19
N ARG A 195 3.99 7.60 -18.07
CA ARG A 195 2.89 6.65 -18.10
C ARG A 195 2.81 5.88 -19.42
N GLU A 196 3.10 6.53 -20.55
CA GLU A 196 3.06 5.90 -21.88
C GLU A 196 4.27 4.99 -22.11
N GLU A 197 5.42 5.34 -21.55
CA GLU A 197 6.65 4.55 -21.63
C GLU A 197 6.64 3.35 -20.66
N TYR A 198 6.22 3.56 -19.42
CA TYR A 198 6.28 2.59 -18.32
C TYR A 198 4.89 2.05 -17.94
N ILE A 199 4.17 1.50 -18.91
CA ILE A 199 2.82 0.95 -18.68
C ILE A 199 2.90 -0.28 -17.76
N MET A 200 2.57 -0.11 -16.49
CA MET A 200 2.83 -1.13 -15.46
C MET A 200 2.08 -2.43 -15.71
N SER A 201 0.86 -2.38 -16.26
CA SER A 201 0.13 -3.61 -16.63
C SER A 201 0.86 -4.43 -17.68
N ARG A 202 1.51 -3.80 -18.68
CA ARG A 202 2.29 -4.52 -19.71
C ARG A 202 3.58 -5.10 -19.14
N ILE A 203 4.24 -4.36 -18.24
CA ILE A 203 5.47 -4.81 -17.56
C ILE A 203 5.19 -6.07 -16.74
N LEU A 204 4.10 -6.07 -15.98
CA LEU A 204 3.68 -7.21 -15.16
C LEU A 204 3.21 -8.40 -16.03
N ASP A 205 2.38 -8.13 -17.04
CA ASP A 205 1.82 -9.15 -17.95
C ASP A 205 2.90 -9.91 -18.73
N ALA A 206 4.03 -9.25 -19.06
CA ALA A 206 5.19 -9.91 -19.68
C ALA A 206 5.85 -11.02 -18.82
N SER A 207 5.42 -11.15 -17.55
CA SER A 207 5.79 -12.24 -16.64
C SER A 207 4.56 -12.98 -16.08
N ASP A 208 3.44 -12.99 -16.82
CA ASP A 208 2.17 -13.63 -16.47
C ASP A 208 1.55 -13.10 -15.16
N ILE A 209 1.85 -11.84 -14.80
CA ILE A 209 1.25 -11.15 -13.66
C ILE A 209 0.18 -10.19 -14.18
N HIS A 210 -1.06 -10.64 -14.15
CA HIS A 210 -2.24 -9.89 -14.58
C HIS A 210 -3.27 -9.79 -13.45
N PRO A 211 -4.32 -8.97 -13.56
CA PRO A 211 -5.38 -8.97 -12.57
C PRO A 211 -5.94 -10.39 -12.33
N ASP A 212 -6.26 -10.69 -11.08
CA ASP A 212 -6.66 -11.96 -10.48
C ASP A 212 -5.57 -13.06 -10.45
N SER A 213 -4.34 -12.73 -10.83
CA SER A 213 -3.17 -13.55 -10.50
C SER A 213 -2.74 -13.29 -9.04
N ASN A 214 -2.42 -14.36 -8.29
CA ASN A 214 -1.86 -14.24 -6.95
C ASN A 214 -0.37 -14.51 -7.00
N ASN A 215 0.44 -13.51 -6.65
CA ASN A 215 1.89 -13.58 -6.81
C ASN A 215 2.60 -13.21 -5.51
N THR A 216 3.82 -13.72 -5.32
CA THR A 216 4.67 -13.22 -4.24
C THR A 216 5.19 -11.83 -4.61
N VAL A 217 5.47 -10.98 -3.62
CA VAL A 217 6.10 -9.68 -3.86
C VAL A 217 7.46 -9.82 -4.56
N ALA A 218 8.18 -10.92 -4.33
CA ALA A 218 9.42 -11.25 -5.04
C ALA A 218 9.18 -11.49 -6.54
N ALA A 219 8.10 -12.19 -6.91
CA ALA A 219 7.75 -12.38 -8.32
C ALA A 219 7.41 -11.04 -9.00
N ILE A 220 6.64 -10.18 -8.34
CA ILE A 220 6.30 -8.82 -8.83
C ILE A 220 7.58 -7.99 -9.01
N ASN A 221 8.46 -7.97 -8.01
CA ASN A 221 9.74 -7.26 -8.08
C ASN A 221 10.59 -7.76 -9.25
N ASN A 222 10.73 -9.08 -9.39
CA ASN A 222 11.54 -9.68 -10.46
C ASN A 222 10.98 -9.37 -11.84
N ALA A 223 9.65 -9.33 -12.02
CA ALA A 223 9.04 -8.95 -13.29
C ALA A 223 9.40 -7.50 -13.68
N ILE A 224 9.33 -6.58 -12.72
CA ILE A 224 9.66 -5.17 -12.93
C ILE A 224 11.16 -4.99 -13.19
N VAL A 225 12.02 -5.59 -12.38
CA VAL A 225 13.49 -5.55 -12.56
C VAL A 225 13.90 -6.16 -13.89
N LYS A 226 13.27 -7.26 -14.33
CA LYS A 226 13.53 -7.88 -15.64
C LYS A 226 13.20 -6.94 -16.80
N ALA A 227 12.13 -6.16 -16.69
CA ALA A 227 11.71 -5.23 -17.73
C ALA A 227 12.50 -3.92 -17.73
N LEU A 228 12.79 -3.39 -16.54
CA LEU A 228 13.33 -2.04 -16.37
C LEU A 228 14.82 -1.98 -16.02
N GLY A 229 15.39 -3.10 -15.55
CA GLY A 229 16.77 -3.16 -15.06
C GLY A 229 17.02 -2.37 -13.77
N LYS A 230 15.96 -1.89 -13.10
CA LYS A 230 16.01 -1.02 -11.91
C LYS A 230 15.08 -1.51 -10.81
N ASN A 231 15.50 -1.31 -9.56
CA ASN A 231 14.74 -1.70 -8.37
C ASN A 231 13.55 -0.74 -8.12
N PRO A 232 12.30 -1.24 -8.13
CA PRO A 232 11.11 -0.44 -7.78
C PRO A 232 10.87 -0.41 -6.26
N SER A 233 9.87 0.37 -5.85
CA SER A 233 9.20 0.21 -4.56
C SER A 233 7.76 -0.27 -4.77
N ILE A 234 7.38 -1.38 -4.12
CA ILE A 234 6.08 -2.03 -4.29
C ILE A 234 5.24 -1.81 -3.03
N HIS A 235 4.06 -1.21 -3.21
CA HIS A 235 3.17 -0.90 -2.10
C HIS A 235 1.88 -1.72 -2.18
N CYS A 236 1.48 -2.26 -1.04
CA CYS A 236 0.24 -2.97 -0.83
C CYS A 236 -0.63 -2.26 0.19
N LEU A 237 -1.94 -2.42 0.03
CA LEU A 237 -2.92 -2.16 1.06
C LEU A 237 -3.16 -3.45 1.85
N TYR A 238 -2.95 -3.41 3.15
CA TYR A 238 -3.20 -4.56 4.02
C TYR A 238 -4.59 -4.48 4.66
N ASP A 239 -5.45 -5.42 4.28
CA ASP A 239 -6.72 -5.65 4.97
C ASP A 239 -6.47 -6.53 6.19
N GLY A 240 -6.26 -5.87 7.34
CA GLY A 240 -6.04 -6.54 8.61
C GLY A 240 -7.23 -7.36 9.12
N LYS A 241 -8.45 -7.15 8.60
CA LYS A 241 -9.63 -7.91 9.03
C LYS A 241 -9.62 -9.32 8.44
N HIS A 242 -9.13 -9.46 7.21
CA HIS A 242 -9.13 -10.73 6.48
C HIS A 242 -7.71 -11.29 6.27
N GLY A 243 -6.67 -10.54 6.63
CA GLY A 243 -5.28 -10.93 6.43
C GLY A 243 -4.85 -10.93 4.96
N ILE A 244 -5.47 -10.07 4.15
CA ILE A 244 -5.25 -10.01 2.70
C ILE A 244 -4.40 -8.78 2.36
N SER A 245 -3.39 -8.96 1.53
CA SER A 245 -2.56 -7.86 1.02
C SER A 245 -2.89 -7.62 -0.45
N TYR A 246 -3.39 -6.43 -0.77
CA TYR A 246 -3.77 -6.04 -2.13
C TYR A 246 -2.69 -5.15 -2.74
N LEU A 247 -2.25 -5.45 -3.96
CA LEU A 247 -1.34 -4.58 -4.70
C LEU A 247 -2.00 -3.22 -4.90
N SER A 248 -1.33 -2.15 -4.47
CA SER A 248 -1.91 -0.80 -4.42
C SER A 248 -1.13 0.20 -5.28
N GLU A 249 0.18 0.27 -5.13
CA GLU A 249 1.03 1.19 -5.91
C GLU A 249 2.33 0.53 -6.31
N ILE A 250 2.87 0.94 -7.45
CA ILE A 250 4.23 0.63 -7.85
C ILE A 250 4.93 1.94 -8.18
N ARG A 251 6.12 2.10 -7.61
CA ARG A 251 6.91 3.31 -7.73
C ARG A 251 8.23 2.98 -8.41
N ILE A 252 8.59 3.79 -9.39
CA ILE A 252 9.88 3.75 -10.08
C ILE A 252 10.57 5.11 -9.93
N CYS A 253 11.89 5.13 -10.00
CA CYS A 253 12.67 6.30 -9.63
C CYS A 253 13.49 6.85 -10.78
N PHE A 254 13.67 8.17 -10.80
CA PHE A 254 14.41 8.89 -11.82
C PHE A 254 15.40 9.87 -11.21
N SER A 255 16.54 10.04 -11.87
CA SER A 255 17.50 11.10 -11.55
C SER A 255 16.94 12.49 -11.90
N LYS A 256 17.63 13.55 -11.50
CA LYS A 256 17.32 14.93 -11.94
C LYS A 256 17.40 15.13 -13.45
N SER A 257 18.14 14.26 -14.15
CA SER A 257 18.24 14.24 -15.61
C SER A 257 17.15 13.37 -16.25
N LEU A 258 16.14 12.97 -15.47
CA LEU A 258 14.99 12.15 -15.90
C LEU A 258 15.39 10.75 -16.41
N GLU A 259 16.55 10.24 -15.99
CA GLU A 259 17.00 8.89 -16.30
C GLU A 259 16.54 7.90 -15.24
N LEU A 260 16.10 6.71 -15.64
CA LEU A 260 15.63 5.68 -14.72
C LEU A 260 16.76 5.20 -13.80
N ILE A 261 16.52 5.20 -12.49
CA ILE A 261 17.47 4.76 -11.46
C ILE A 261 16.78 3.84 -10.43
N ASP A 262 17.59 3.23 -9.57
CA ASP A 262 17.11 2.39 -8.48
C ASP A 262 16.46 3.24 -7.38
N CYS A 263 15.38 2.74 -6.77
CA CYS A 263 14.67 3.42 -5.70
C CYS A 263 15.32 3.27 -4.31
N ASP A 264 16.58 2.83 -4.23
CA ASP A 264 17.25 2.57 -2.96
C ASP A 264 17.33 3.82 -2.08
N GLY A 265 16.86 3.69 -0.83
CA GLY A 265 16.93 4.74 0.17
C GLY A 265 15.75 5.71 0.22
N ILE A 266 14.75 5.60 -0.66
CA ILE A 266 13.52 6.42 -0.54
C ILE A 266 12.78 6.12 0.77
N LYS A 267 12.18 7.15 1.37
CA LYS A 267 11.29 7.02 2.55
C LYS A 267 9.99 7.78 2.32
N GLN A 268 9.22 7.32 1.35
CA GLN A 268 7.90 7.87 1.05
C GLN A 268 6.84 6.80 1.39
N GLY A 269 5.99 7.05 2.38
CA GLY A 269 5.07 6.03 2.92
C GLY A 269 5.77 5.02 3.85
N ASP A 270 5.20 3.81 3.92
CA ASP A 270 5.53 2.77 4.90
C ASP A 270 6.37 1.61 4.33
N ALA A 271 6.78 1.67 3.06
CA ALA A 271 7.64 0.66 2.47
C ALA A 271 9.06 0.72 3.05
N VAL A 272 9.62 -0.46 3.31
CA VAL A 272 10.96 -0.63 3.90
C VAL A 272 11.79 -1.60 3.06
N PRO A 273 13.13 -1.50 3.08
CA PRO A 273 13.99 -2.49 2.46
C PRO A 273 13.89 -3.82 3.22
N VAL A 274 13.52 -4.89 2.52
CA VAL A 274 13.42 -6.24 3.05
C VAL A 274 14.37 -7.17 2.31
N GLY A 275 15.21 -7.89 3.07
CA GLY A 275 16.11 -8.89 2.50
C GLY A 275 15.38 -10.15 2.06
N VAL A 276 15.61 -10.58 0.82
CA VAL A 276 15.09 -11.83 0.25
C VAL A 276 16.21 -12.62 -0.43
N PRO A 277 16.04 -13.92 -0.70
CA PRO A 277 16.98 -14.64 -1.54
C PRO A 277 17.12 -13.95 -2.90
N GLY A 278 18.33 -13.46 -3.20
CA GLY A 278 18.62 -12.75 -4.46
C GLY A 278 18.69 -11.22 -4.37
N GLY A 279 18.45 -10.61 -3.21
CA GLY A 279 18.67 -9.17 -3.03
C GLY A 279 17.80 -8.51 -1.95
N THR A 280 17.52 -7.23 -2.16
CA THR A 280 16.64 -6.43 -1.29
C THR A 280 15.47 -5.94 -2.11
N ILE A 281 14.26 -5.99 -1.54
CA ILE A 281 13.03 -5.46 -2.13
C ILE A 281 12.53 -4.34 -1.24
N ILE A 282 12.17 -3.20 -1.82
CA ILE A 282 11.56 -2.08 -1.10
C ILE A 282 10.05 -2.28 -1.13
N THR A 283 9.44 -2.60 0.00
CA THR A 283 8.01 -2.90 0.05
C THR A 283 7.41 -2.78 1.45
N ASN A 284 6.11 -2.48 1.54
CA ASN A 284 5.29 -2.67 2.74
C ASN A 284 4.42 -3.95 2.65
N CYS A 285 4.47 -4.68 1.52
CA CYS A 285 3.73 -5.91 1.31
C CYS A 285 4.28 -7.02 2.23
N HIS A 286 3.40 -7.89 2.71
CA HIS A 286 3.81 -8.99 3.57
C HIS A 286 4.56 -10.08 2.77
N ILE A 287 5.87 -10.23 3.01
CA ILE A 287 6.74 -11.16 2.24
C ILE A 287 6.27 -12.62 2.31
N GLY A 288 5.71 -13.03 3.45
CA GLY A 288 5.27 -14.41 3.67
C GLY A 288 3.91 -14.76 3.04
N SER A 289 3.24 -13.79 2.43
CA SER A 289 1.89 -13.94 1.89
C SER A 289 1.84 -13.63 0.40
N LEU A 290 0.83 -14.16 -0.28
CA LEU A 290 0.54 -13.76 -1.66
C LEU A 290 -0.04 -12.35 -1.68
N VAL A 291 0.39 -11.57 -2.66
CA VAL A 291 -0.18 -10.27 -3.00
C VAL A 291 -1.31 -10.50 -3.98
N HIS A 292 -2.50 -10.03 -3.60
CA HIS A 292 -3.69 -10.07 -4.43
C HIS A 292 -3.71 -8.88 -5.38
N TYR A 293 -3.93 -9.14 -6.67
CA TYR A 293 -4.01 -8.11 -7.70
C TYR A 293 -5.42 -8.12 -8.32
N PRO A 294 -6.46 -7.52 -7.70
CA PRO A 294 -7.86 -7.77 -8.08
C PRO A 294 -8.29 -7.05 -9.37
N SER A 295 -9.06 -7.72 -10.24
CA SER A 295 -9.67 -7.09 -11.44
C SER A 295 -10.95 -6.30 -11.15
N LEU A 296 -11.60 -6.60 -10.02
CA LEU A 296 -12.85 -5.98 -9.57
C LEU A 296 -12.69 -5.48 -8.14
N VAL A 297 -13.39 -4.40 -7.81
CA VAL A 297 -13.37 -3.86 -6.43
C VAL A 297 -13.94 -4.94 -5.52
N PRO A 298 -13.15 -5.44 -4.55
CA PRO A 298 -13.64 -6.45 -3.64
C PRO A 298 -14.96 -5.98 -2.97
N PRO A 299 -15.93 -6.88 -2.79
CA PRO A 299 -17.16 -6.54 -2.09
C PRO A 299 -16.81 -6.16 -0.64
N LEU A 300 -17.46 -5.12 -0.11
CA LEU A 300 -17.39 -4.80 1.32
C LEU A 300 -17.84 -6.04 2.09
N GLN A 301 -16.91 -6.70 2.78
CA GLN A 301 -17.25 -7.85 3.61
C GLN A 301 -17.85 -7.35 4.92
N ARG A 302 -19.16 -7.08 4.86
CA ARG A 302 -19.96 -6.73 6.04
C ARG A 302 -19.81 -7.85 7.06
N LYS A 303 -19.34 -7.53 8.28
CA LYS A 303 -19.34 -8.49 9.40
C LYS A 303 -20.72 -9.14 9.45
N SER A 304 -20.78 -10.46 9.24
CA SER A 304 -21.94 -11.23 9.66
C SER A 304 -22.00 -11.08 11.17
N HIS A 305 -22.86 -10.19 11.67
CA HIS A 305 -23.25 -10.20 13.06
C HIS A 305 -23.93 -11.55 13.28
N TRP A 306 -23.18 -12.53 13.77
CA TRP A 306 -23.76 -13.69 14.44
C TRP A 306 -24.56 -13.15 15.62
N LYS A 307 -25.83 -12.80 15.37
CA LYS A 307 -26.81 -12.68 16.42
C LYS A 307 -26.99 -14.10 16.91
N LEU A 308 -26.28 -14.48 17.97
CA LEU A 308 -26.71 -15.58 18.81
C LEU A 308 -28.20 -15.37 19.04
N PRO A 309 -29.07 -16.29 18.57
CA PRO A 309 -30.49 -16.13 18.80
C PRO A 309 -30.68 -16.39 20.29
N LEU A 310 -30.53 -15.35 21.11
CA LEU A 310 -30.80 -15.38 22.55
C LEU A 310 -32.20 -15.94 22.81
N VAL A 311 -33.13 -15.71 21.88
CA VAL A 311 -34.47 -16.30 21.86
C VAL A 311 -34.45 -17.83 21.71
N ASN A 312 -33.57 -18.40 20.90
CA ASN A 312 -33.46 -19.87 20.74
C ASN A 312 -32.70 -20.52 21.90
N VAL A 313 -31.70 -19.84 22.49
CA VAL A 313 -31.03 -20.32 23.71
C VAL A 313 -32.00 -20.28 24.89
N TYR A 314 -32.78 -19.21 25.05
CA TYR A 314 -33.82 -19.11 26.07
C TYR A 314 -34.92 -20.17 25.88
N LYS A 315 -35.40 -20.38 24.65
CA LYS A 315 -36.38 -21.44 24.34
C LYS A 315 -35.81 -22.85 24.56
N LEU A 316 -34.54 -23.08 24.24
CA LEU A 316 -33.86 -24.34 24.51
C LEU A 316 -33.71 -24.58 26.02
N LEU A 317 -33.34 -23.55 26.79
CA LEU A 317 -33.26 -23.63 28.25
C LEU A 317 -34.64 -23.85 28.89
N GLN A 318 -35.68 -23.17 28.42
CA GLN A 318 -37.05 -23.44 28.88
C GLN A 318 -37.54 -24.85 28.53
N PHE A 319 -37.22 -25.34 27.33
CA PHE A 319 -37.54 -26.70 26.92
C PHE A 319 -36.81 -27.74 27.76
N LEU A 320 -35.53 -27.52 28.09
CA LEU A 320 -34.75 -28.42 28.94
C LEU A 320 -35.22 -28.41 30.40
N MET A 321 -35.69 -27.28 30.92
CA MET A 321 -36.30 -27.19 32.25
C MET A 321 -37.58 -28.03 32.40
N TRP A 322 -38.29 -28.32 31.30
CA TRP A 322 -39.47 -29.20 31.30
C TRP A 322 -39.15 -30.69 31.35
N PHE A 323 -37.90 -31.10 31.06
CA PHE A 323 -37.48 -32.51 31.10
C PHE A 323 -36.78 -32.90 32.42
N THR A 324 -36.65 -31.97 33.37
CA THR A 324 -35.96 -32.18 34.65
C THR A 324 -36.88 -32.04 35.87
N LEU A 325 -38.20 -32.04 35.68
CA LEU A 325 -39.23 -32.01 36.74
C LEU A 325 -40.11 -33.25 36.70
#